data_AF-A0A7W5EJ71-F1
#
_entry.id   AF-A0A7W5EJ71-F1
#
_cell.length_a   1.000
_cell.length_b   1.000
_cell.length_c   1.000
_cell.angle_alpha   90.00
_cell.angle_beta   90.00
_cell.angle_gamma   90.00
#
_symmetry.space_group_name_H-M   'P 1'
#
loop_
_entity.id
_entity.type
_entity.pdbx_description
1 polymer ?
#
loop_
_entity_poly.entity_id
_entity_poly.type
_entity_poly.pdbx_seq_one_letter_code
_entity_poly.pdbx_strand_id
1 'polypeptide(L)'
;MKTFRKFLFGLGMLAVVALFLVVWIALPWQGVAGLVVVVALWMLLTRRGRQTASVTRVGLSTLRDRIGSSSVVVIGIAGVVGVLVAMLAMSEGFSATLQSAGNDRSAIVLRGGSQAELNSVMDRDSANVVMEAPGVRKDAQGKPLASAELVVVANLPRKGEPGSDANVPIRGVSTAVWGLRDQVQIVEGRKFTPGMHELIVGTGARHQFEGLDVGKEIRLAGQRWTVVGVFRSGDVLESELWGDTQTVASAYRRGSSVQSVTVMLDSPAAFDAFKAALVGDPRIKVDVSTTKEYFSKQSEGLTKVLRIVGLVVGTIMAIGAVFGALNTMFSAIAARGREIATLRAIGFRGTPVVMSVMLETMLLALLGGLVGAGVVWFAFNGYTASTLGANFSQVVFQFRVSPELLWMGVKWALAIGFIGGLFPAVRAARLPVTTALREL
;
A
#
# COMPACT_ATOMS: atom_id res chain seq x y z
N MET A 1 -17.58 48.68 -5.07
CA MET A 1 -18.64 47.80 -4.51
C MET A 1 -18.84 46.47 -5.25
N LYS A 2 -19.03 46.42 -6.59
CA LYS A 2 -19.27 45.15 -7.33
C LYS A 2 -18.09 44.16 -7.25
N THR A 3 -16.84 44.65 -7.30
CA THR A 3 -15.61 43.86 -7.15
C THR A 3 -15.47 43.26 -5.75
N PHE A 4 -15.75 44.05 -4.70
CA PHE A 4 -15.71 43.59 -3.31
C PHE A 4 -16.75 42.48 -3.04
N ARG A 5 -17.97 42.59 -3.59
CA ARG A 5 -19.01 41.56 -3.45
C ARG A 5 -18.66 40.25 -4.19
N LYS A 6 -17.98 40.33 -5.33
CA LYS A 6 -17.45 39.16 -6.05
C LYS A 6 -16.32 38.49 -5.25
N PHE A 7 -15.43 39.28 -4.66
CA PHE A 7 -14.36 38.79 -3.79
C PHE A 7 -14.90 38.08 -2.55
N LEU A 8 -15.83 38.71 -1.81
CA LEU A 8 -16.47 38.13 -0.62
C LEU A 8 -17.20 36.81 -0.95
N PHE A 9 -17.80 36.73 -2.14
CA PHE A 9 -18.47 35.52 -2.60
C PHE A 9 -17.49 34.40 -2.94
N GLY A 10 -16.38 34.71 -3.62
CA GLY A 10 -15.31 33.74 -3.87
C GLY A 10 -14.74 33.17 -2.56
N LEU A 11 -14.50 34.05 -1.58
CA LEU A 11 -14.06 33.67 -0.24
C LEU A 11 -15.07 32.76 0.46
N GLY A 12 -16.37 33.09 0.41
CA GLY A 12 -17.42 32.25 0.98
C GLY A 12 -17.51 30.86 0.35
N MET A 13 -17.32 30.75 -0.96
CA MET A 13 -17.32 29.45 -1.65
C MET A 13 -16.08 28.61 -1.31
N LEU A 14 -14.90 29.23 -1.19
CA LEU A 14 -13.71 28.55 -0.70
C LEU A 14 -13.90 28.07 0.74
N ALA A 15 -14.53 28.86 1.60
CA ALA A 15 -14.87 28.45 2.96
C ALA A 15 -15.83 27.24 2.98
N VAL A 16 -16.82 27.20 2.07
CA VAL A 16 -17.71 26.03 1.92
C VAL A 16 -16.94 24.79 1.47
N VAL A 17 -16.02 24.92 0.51
CA VAL A 17 -15.17 23.79 0.06
C VAL A 17 -14.27 23.31 1.20
N ALA A 18 -13.63 24.23 1.93
CA ALA A 18 -12.77 23.89 3.06
C ALA A 18 -13.56 23.19 4.17
N LEU A 19 -14.72 23.73 4.55
CA LEU A 19 -15.60 23.12 5.55
C LEU A 19 -16.06 21.73 5.09
N PHE A 20 -16.48 21.60 3.82
CA PHE A 20 -16.85 20.32 3.25
C PHE A 20 -15.70 19.31 3.34
N LEU A 21 -14.49 19.68 2.92
CA LEU A 21 -13.34 18.78 2.96
C LEU A 21 -13.00 18.35 4.39
N VAL A 22 -13.00 19.27 5.35
CA VAL A 22 -12.73 18.94 6.77
C VAL A 22 -13.76 17.93 7.30
N VAL A 23 -15.05 18.20 7.08
CA VAL A 23 -16.12 17.28 7.50
C VAL A 23 -16.03 15.95 6.75
N TRP A 24 -15.80 15.97 5.44
CA TRP A 24 -15.78 14.80 4.57
C TRP A 24 -14.63 13.84 4.88
N ILE A 25 -13.45 14.38 5.18
CA ILE A 25 -12.29 13.58 5.58
C ILE A 25 -12.60 12.84 6.89
N ALA A 26 -13.19 13.54 7.87
CA ALA A 26 -13.53 12.97 9.18
C ALA A 26 -14.76 12.02 9.16
N LEU A 27 -15.64 12.14 8.17
CA LEU A 27 -16.90 11.41 8.14
C LEU A 27 -16.69 9.91 7.87
N PRO A 28 -17.16 8.99 8.73
CA PRO A 28 -17.05 7.56 8.47
C PRO A 28 -18.06 7.11 7.39
N TRP A 29 -17.93 5.89 6.86
CA TRP A 29 -18.76 5.42 5.75
C TRP A 29 -20.26 5.37 6.10
N GLN A 30 -20.58 5.07 7.36
CA GLN A 30 -21.94 5.10 7.89
C GLN A 30 -22.52 6.52 7.84
N GLY A 31 -21.69 7.54 8.09
CA GLY A 31 -22.07 8.94 7.99
C GLY A 31 -22.39 9.35 6.54
N VAL A 32 -21.61 8.87 5.58
CA VAL A 32 -21.90 9.09 4.15
C VAL A 32 -23.19 8.38 3.73
N ALA A 33 -23.40 7.13 4.16
CA ALA A 33 -24.65 6.42 3.91
C ALA A 33 -25.85 7.17 4.50
N GLY A 34 -25.72 7.68 5.73
CA GLY A 34 -26.71 8.56 6.35
C GLY A 34 -27.00 9.82 5.53
N LEU A 35 -25.95 10.49 5.01
CA LEU A 35 -26.10 11.66 4.15
C LEU A 35 -26.89 11.31 2.87
N VAL A 36 -26.58 10.19 2.23
CA VAL A 36 -27.30 9.71 1.04
C VAL A 36 -28.77 9.46 1.36
N VAL A 37 -29.07 8.81 2.48
CA VAL A 37 -30.46 8.58 2.93
C VAL A 37 -31.17 9.89 3.21
N VAL A 38 -30.53 10.85 3.89
CA VAL A 38 -31.11 12.18 4.16
C VAL A 38 -31.41 12.92 2.85
N VAL A 39 -30.50 12.88 1.88
CA VAL A 39 -30.70 13.51 0.56
C VAL A 39 -31.84 12.81 -0.19
N ALA A 40 -31.91 11.48 -0.16
CA ALA A 40 -32.98 10.70 -0.79
C ALA A 40 -34.35 11.00 -0.16
N LEU A 41 -34.44 11.00 1.17
CA LEU A 41 -35.65 11.35 1.91
C LEU A 41 -36.07 12.80 1.62
N TRP A 42 -35.12 13.73 1.58
CA TRP A 42 -35.40 15.12 1.22
C TRP A 42 -35.96 15.25 -0.22
N MET A 43 -35.41 14.48 -1.17
CA MET A 43 -35.88 14.42 -2.55
C MET A 43 -37.31 13.87 -2.67
N LEU A 44 -37.68 12.90 -1.83
CA LEU A 44 -39.01 12.28 -1.82
C LEU A 44 -40.06 13.13 -1.09
N LEU A 45 -39.71 13.65 0.10
CA LEU A 45 -40.68 14.24 1.03
C LEU A 45 -40.95 15.73 0.76
N THR A 46 -39.97 16.48 0.25
CA THR A 46 -40.12 17.94 0.10
C THR A 46 -40.51 18.36 -1.31
N ARG A 47 -41.26 19.48 -1.45
CA ARG A 47 -41.60 20.05 -2.77
C ARG A 47 -40.34 20.45 -3.56
N ARG A 48 -39.34 21.04 -2.87
CA ARG A 48 -38.06 21.43 -3.48
C ARG A 48 -37.23 20.21 -3.90
N GLY A 49 -37.26 19.14 -3.10
CA GLY A 49 -36.58 17.89 -3.40
C GLY A 49 -37.16 17.19 -4.63
N ARG A 50 -38.49 17.13 -4.77
CA ARG A 50 -39.14 16.57 -5.96
C ARG A 50 -38.81 17.38 -7.23
N GLN A 51 -38.73 18.70 -7.11
CA GLN A 51 -38.25 19.58 -8.18
C GLN A 51 -36.79 19.29 -8.56
N THR A 52 -35.91 19.06 -7.58
CA THR A 52 -34.54 18.64 -7.85
C THR A 52 -34.51 17.30 -8.57
N ALA A 53 -35.28 16.30 -8.10
CA ALA A 53 -35.33 14.98 -8.70
C ALA A 53 -35.76 15.00 -10.17
N SER A 54 -36.77 15.80 -10.52
CA SER A 54 -37.21 15.95 -11.90
C SER A 54 -36.13 16.57 -12.78
N VAL A 55 -35.45 17.62 -12.30
CA VAL A 55 -34.37 18.28 -13.07
C VAL A 55 -33.16 17.36 -13.19
N THR A 56 -32.82 16.59 -12.15
CA THR A 56 -31.72 15.62 -12.18
C THR A 56 -32.02 14.49 -13.15
N ARG A 57 -33.26 14.00 -13.20
CA ARG A 57 -33.67 12.97 -14.16
C ARG A 57 -33.49 13.44 -15.60
N VAL A 58 -33.89 14.67 -15.92
CA VAL A 58 -33.68 15.27 -17.24
C VAL A 58 -32.18 15.40 -17.54
N GLY A 59 -31.40 15.90 -16.58
CA GLY A 59 -29.94 15.98 -16.71
C GLY A 59 -29.29 14.62 -16.99
N LEU A 60 -29.71 13.58 -16.28
CA LEU A 60 -29.22 12.20 -16.47
C LEU A 60 -29.59 11.63 -17.85
N SER A 61 -30.81 11.90 -18.37
CA SER A 61 -31.18 11.44 -19.72
C SER A 61 -30.32 12.05 -20.82
N THR A 62 -29.90 13.31 -20.65
CA THR A 62 -29.02 14.00 -21.61
C THR A 62 -27.55 13.59 -21.53
N LEU A 63 -27.15 12.72 -20.59
CA LEU A 63 -25.77 12.23 -20.52
C LEU A 63 -25.35 11.51 -21.80
N ARG A 64 -26.29 10.84 -22.48
CA ARG A 64 -26.04 10.16 -23.75
C ARG A 64 -25.61 11.11 -24.87
N ASP A 65 -26.12 12.34 -24.85
CA ASP A 65 -25.79 13.35 -25.87
C ASP A 65 -24.40 13.95 -25.64
N ARG A 66 -23.79 13.73 -24.46
CA ARG A 66 -22.49 14.26 -24.06
C ARG A 66 -21.53 13.20 -23.52
N ILE A 67 -21.59 11.99 -24.08
CA ILE A 67 -20.76 10.84 -23.67
C ILE A 67 -19.29 11.21 -23.64
N GLY A 68 -18.76 11.91 -24.65
CA GLY A 68 -17.34 12.29 -24.70
C GLY A 68 -16.89 13.05 -23.44
N SER A 69 -17.56 14.17 -23.14
CA SER A 69 -17.23 15.00 -21.97
C SER A 69 -17.48 14.30 -20.63
N SER A 70 -18.53 13.48 -20.53
CA SER A 70 -18.86 12.75 -19.30
C SER A 70 -17.87 11.62 -19.04
N SER A 71 -17.41 10.94 -20.10
CA SER A 71 -16.38 9.90 -20.03
C SER A 71 -15.04 10.45 -19.56
N VAL A 72 -14.64 11.67 -19.95
CA VAL A 72 -13.42 12.30 -19.45
C VAL A 72 -13.44 12.44 -17.92
N VAL A 73 -14.59 12.78 -17.34
CA VAL A 73 -14.75 12.89 -15.88
C VAL A 73 -14.66 11.51 -15.23
N VAL A 74 -15.40 10.53 -15.76
CA VAL A 74 -15.42 9.17 -15.22
C VAL A 74 -14.04 8.52 -15.30
N ILE A 75 -13.37 8.59 -16.45
CA ILE A 75 -12.02 8.03 -16.67
C ILE A 75 -10.98 8.78 -15.85
N GLY A 76 -11.05 10.12 -15.80
CA GLY A 76 -10.13 10.92 -15.00
C GLY A 76 -10.22 10.57 -13.51
N ILE A 77 -11.43 10.48 -12.96
CA ILE A 77 -11.65 10.09 -11.56
C ILE A 77 -11.29 8.62 -11.34
N ALA A 78 -11.62 7.72 -12.26
CA ALA A 78 -11.23 6.31 -12.20
C ALA A 78 -9.71 6.14 -12.18
N GLY A 79 -8.98 6.93 -12.96
CA GLY A 79 -7.52 6.95 -12.96
C GLY A 79 -6.93 7.44 -11.64
N VAL A 80 -7.49 8.51 -11.06
CA VAL A 80 -7.08 9.01 -9.74
C VAL A 80 -7.28 7.95 -8.66
N VAL A 81 -8.48 7.39 -8.59
CA VAL A 81 -8.80 6.34 -7.60
C VAL A 81 -7.95 5.10 -7.85
N GLY A 82 -7.77 4.71 -9.11
CA GLY A 82 -7.00 3.55 -9.50
C GLY A 82 -5.55 3.64 -9.03
N VAL A 83 -4.87 4.73 -9.39
CA VAL A 83 -3.46 4.94 -9.01
C VAL A 83 -3.32 5.08 -7.50
N LEU A 84 -4.20 5.85 -6.84
CA LEU A 84 -4.12 6.03 -5.39
C LEU A 84 -4.33 4.72 -4.64
N VAL A 85 -5.39 3.96 -4.97
CA VAL A 85 -5.70 2.69 -4.30
C VAL A 85 -4.63 1.65 -4.59
N ALA A 86 -4.13 1.55 -5.81
CA ALA A 86 -3.07 0.60 -6.16
C ALA A 86 -1.76 0.88 -5.39
N MET A 87 -1.33 2.15 -5.32
CA MET A 87 -0.13 2.54 -4.56
C MET A 87 -0.27 2.25 -3.06
N LEU A 88 -1.45 2.49 -2.49
CA LEU A 88 -1.70 2.22 -1.08
C LEU A 88 -1.86 0.73 -0.80
N ALA A 89 -2.44 -0.04 -1.72
CA ALA A 89 -2.54 -1.50 -1.62
C ALA A 89 -1.15 -2.17 -1.72
N MET A 90 -0.25 -1.61 -2.53
CA MET A 90 1.16 -2.00 -2.56
C MET A 90 1.83 -1.77 -1.19
N SER A 91 1.62 -0.58 -0.61
CA SER A 91 2.16 -0.22 0.71
C SER A 91 1.62 -1.14 1.81
N GLU A 92 0.33 -1.42 1.82
CA GLU A 92 -0.34 -2.31 2.78
C GLU A 92 0.15 -3.75 2.62
N GLY A 93 0.28 -4.22 1.38
CA GLY A 93 0.79 -5.54 1.05
C GLY A 93 2.23 -5.75 1.51
N PHE A 94 3.11 -4.82 1.18
CA PHE A 94 4.50 -4.84 1.62
C PHE A 94 4.63 -4.83 3.15
N SER A 95 3.88 -3.95 3.81
CA SER A 95 3.90 -3.86 5.28
C SER A 95 3.33 -5.12 5.92
N ALA A 96 2.27 -5.70 5.39
CA ALA A 96 1.71 -6.96 5.87
C ALA A 96 2.69 -8.14 5.73
N THR A 97 3.37 -8.27 4.59
CA THR A 97 4.38 -9.32 4.37
C THR A 97 5.54 -9.20 5.36
N LEU A 98 6.03 -8.00 5.64
CA LEU A 98 7.10 -7.81 6.62
C LEU A 98 6.62 -7.99 8.06
N GLN A 99 5.47 -7.43 8.44
CA GLN A 99 4.95 -7.56 9.80
C GLN A 99 4.50 -8.98 10.14
N SER A 100 4.15 -9.78 9.13
CA SER A 100 3.91 -11.22 9.31
C SER A 100 5.18 -12.01 9.61
N ALA A 101 6.36 -11.43 9.32
CA ALA A 101 7.64 -12.02 9.65
C ALA A 101 7.96 -11.78 11.12
N GLY A 102 8.40 -12.86 11.79
CA GLY A 102 8.79 -12.81 13.19
C GLY A 102 7.63 -12.88 14.18
N ASN A 103 7.98 -12.89 15.46
CA ASN A 103 7.05 -12.99 16.58
C ASN A 103 7.67 -12.38 17.84
N ASP A 104 6.87 -12.26 18.90
CA ASP A 104 7.32 -11.71 20.19
C ASP A 104 8.07 -12.74 21.06
N ARG A 105 8.22 -13.98 20.58
CA ARG A 105 8.95 -15.06 21.27
C ARG A 105 10.38 -15.23 20.76
N SER A 106 10.75 -14.59 19.66
CA SER A 106 12.11 -14.59 19.14
C SER A 106 12.68 -13.19 19.11
N ALA A 107 13.95 -13.08 19.47
CA ALA A 107 14.71 -11.85 19.39
C ALA A 107 15.78 -11.96 18.31
N ILE A 108 16.01 -10.86 17.62
CA ILE A 108 17.12 -10.69 16.70
C ILE A 108 18.10 -9.68 17.28
N VAL A 109 19.37 -10.03 17.22
CA VAL A 109 20.47 -9.23 17.72
C VAL A 109 21.37 -8.87 16.55
N LEU A 110 21.58 -7.56 16.39
CA LEU A 110 22.49 -6.97 15.42
C LEU A 110 23.64 -6.29 16.14
N ARG A 111 24.71 -5.98 15.41
CA ARG A 111 25.74 -5.07 15.90
C ARG A 111 25.14 -3.70 16.20
N GLY A 112 25.60 -3.06 17.26
CA GLY A 112 25.15 -1.72 17.66
C GLY A 112 25.40 -0.69 16.56
N GLY A 113 24.37 0.09 16.24
CA GLY A 113 24.37 1.09 15.16
C GLY A 113 23.92 0.55 13.80
N SER A 114 23.70 -0.76 13.67
CA SER A 114 23.20 -1.38 12.44
C SER A 114 21.68 -1.28 12.35
N GLN A 115 21.18 -0.97 11.16
CA GLN A 115 19.74 -0.81 10.89
C GLN A 115 19.15 -2.01 10.13
N ALA A 116 19.99 -2.84 9.53
CA ALA A 116 19.62 -3.98 8.72
C ALA A 116 20.65 -5.10 8.87
N GLU A 117 20.29 -6.35 8.58
CA GLU A 117 21.23 -7.47 8.68
C GLU A 117 22.45 -7.26 7.78
N LEU A 118 22.27 -6.75 6.57
CA LEU A 118 23.39 -6.53 5.64
C LEU A 118 24.44 -5.51 6.10
N ASN A 119 24.08 -4.56 6.97
CA ASN A 119 25.03 -3.59 7.53
C ASN A 119 25.47 -3.92 8.96
N SER A 120 25.12 -5.11 9.43
CA SER A 120 25.59 -5.67 10.70
C SER A 120 26.71 -6.68 10.45
N VAL A 121 27.75 -6.60 11.26
CA VAL A 121 28.87 -7.54 11.24
C VAL A 121 29.31 -7.79 12.66
N MET A 122 29.05 -9.00 13.14
CA MET A 122 29.46 -9.50 14.45
C MET A 122 30.50 -10.60 14.26
N ASP A 123 31.50 -10.63 15.13
CA ASP A 123 32.43 -11.74 15.19
C ASP A 123 31.80 -12.96 15.90
N ARG A 124 32.49 -14.10 15.80
CA ARG A 124 32.02 -15.36 16.37
C ARG A 124 31.88 -15.29 17.89
N ASP A 125 32.79 -14.59 18.56
CA ASP A 125 32.80 -14.51 20.02
C ASP A 125 31.61 -13.68 20.53
N SER A 126 31.33 -12.53 19.91
CA SER A 126 30.12 -11.76 20.20
C SER A 126 28.85 -12.56 19.93
N ALA A 127 28.82 -13.32 18.82
CA ALA A 127 27.69 -14.18 18.50
C ALA A 127 27.47 -15.28 19.56
N ASN A 128 28.56 -15.91 20.05
CA ASN A 128 28.49 -16.91 21.12
C ASN A 128 27.96 -16.31 22.43
N VAL A 129 28.42 -15.11 22.81
CA VAL A 129 27.91 -14.39 23.99
C VAL A 129 26.39 -14.18 23.89
N VAL A 130 25.89 -13.83 22.71
CA VAL A 130 24.45 -13.66 22.48
C VAL A 130 23.68 -14.99 22.60
N MET A 131 24.20 -16.07 22.01
CA MET A 131 23.53 -17.38 22.03
C MET A 131 23.46 -17.99 23.43
N GLU A 132 24.43 -17.68 24.30
CA GLU A 132 24.51 -18.19 25.68
C GLU A 132 23.86 -17.27 26.72
N ALA A 133 23.32 -16.13 26.30
CA ALA A 133 22.74 -15.14 27.18
C ALA A 133 21.50 -15.65 27.96
N PRO A 134 21.24 -15.11 29.16
CA PRO A 134 20.08 -15.50 29.95
C PRO A 134 18.76 -15.16 29.25
N GLY A 135 17.77 -16.05 29.37
CA GLY A 135 16.46 -15.92 28.73
C GLY A 135 16.35 -16.57 27.35
N VAL A 136 17.46 -17.08 26.79
CA VAL A 136 17.45 -17.92 25.60
C VAL A 136 16.95 -19.32 25.96
N ARG A 137 15.90 -19.75 25.27
CA ARG A 137 15.33 -21.08 25.41
C ARG A 137 16.32 -22.15 25.00
N LYS A 138 16.39 -23.23 25.77
CA LYS A 138 17.21 -24.40 25.47
C LYS A 138 16.34 -25.56 24.98
N ASP A 139 16.91 -26.40 24.12
CA ASP A 139 16.29 -27.65 23.69
C ASP A 139 16.39 -28.73 24.78
N ALA A 140 15.84 -29.92 24.50
CA ALA A 140 15.87 -31.05 25.43
C ALA A 140 17.28 -31.55 25.78
N GLN A 141 18.28 -31.17 24.96
CA GLN A 141 19.69 -31.50 25.12
C GLN A 141 20.46 -30.38 25.84
N GLY A 142 19.78 -29.31 26.26
CA GLY A 142 20.37 -28.17 26.96
C GLY A 142 21.11 -27.18 26.04
N LYS A 143 21.00 -27.33 24.72
CA LYS A 143 21.61 -26.41 23.75
C LYS A 143 20.68 -25.22 23.50
N PRO A 144 21.20 -23.99 23.38
CA PRO A 144 20.36 -22.83 23.07
C PRO A 144 19.70 -22.97 21.70
N LEU A 145 18.40 -22.68 21.64
CA LEU A 145 17.64 -22.50 20.40
C LEU A 145 17.98 -21.13 19.81
N ALA A 146 19.15 -21.06 19.20
CA ALA A 146 19.69 -19.87 18.58
C ALA A 146 20.36 -20.20 17.25
N SER A 147 20.31 -19.25 16.32
CA SER A 147 20.94 -19.34 15.00
C SER A 147 21.76 -18.09 14.76
N ALA A 148 23.07 -18.28 14.60
CA ALA A 148 23.96 -17.26 14.07
C ALA A 148 23.82 -17.26 12.54
N GLU A 149 23.24 -16.20 12.00
CA GLU A 149 22.80 -16.13 10.62
C GLU A 149 23.72 -15.22 9.81
N LEU A 150 24.15 -15.74 8.67
CA LEU A 150 24.92 -14.99 7.69
C LEU A 150 23.97 -14.55 6.57
N VAL A 151 23.93 -13.27 6.23
CA VAL A 151 23.15 -12.76 5.10
C VAL A 151 24.08 -12.16 4.06
N VAL A 152 24.02 -12.70 2.84
CA VAL A 152 24.74 -12.19 1.66
C VAL A 152 23.77 -12.02 0.50
N VAL A 153 24.20 -11.29 -0.52
CA VAL A 153 23.39 -11.05 -1.72
C VAL A 153 24.07 -11.73 -2.90
N ALA A 154 23.26 -12.39 -3.73
CA ALA A 154 23.67 -12.89 -5.04
C ALA A 154 22.83 -12.24 -6.13
N ASN A 155 23.38 -12.19 -7.34
CA ASN A 155 22.64 -11.76 -8.52
C ASN A 155 22.18 -13.00 -9.27
N LEU A 156 20.88 -13.10 -9.50
CA LEU A 156 20.30 -14.16 -10.32
C LEU A 156 19.42 -13.55 -11.42
N PRO A 157 19.36 -14.21 -12.60
CA PRO A 157 18.49 -13.78 -13.68
C PRO A 157 17.02 -13.88 -13.27
N ARG A 158 16.25 -12.84 -13.59
CA ARG A 158 14.81 -12.79 -13.36
C ARG A 158 14.07 -13.61 -14.40
N LYS A 159 13.08 -14.37 -13.93
CA LYS A 159 12.24 -15.20 -14.78
C LYS A 159 11.39 -14.32 -15.70
N GLY A 160 11.48 -14.58 -17.00
CA GLY A 160 10.67 -13.87 -18.01
C GLY A 160 11.21 -12.49 -18.43
N GLU A 161 12.37 -12.08 -17.91
CA GLU A 161 13.07 -10.85 -18.33
C GLU A 161 14.53 -11.19 -18.73
N PRO A 162 14.76 -11.69 -19.96
CA PRO A 162 16.09 -12.13 -20.41
C PRO A 162 17.12 -10.98 -20.30
N GLY A 163 18.23 -11.25 -19.61
CA GLY A 163 19.30 -10.27 -19.40
C GLY A 163 19.08 -9.28 -18.25
N SER A 164 18.02 -9.45 -17.46
CA SER A 164 17.82 -8.70 -16.21
C SER A 164 18.21 -9.55 -15.00
N ASP A 165 19.28 -9.15 -14.31
CA ASP A 165 19.68 -9.74 -13.04
C ASP A 165 19.05 -8.95 -11.88
N ALA A 166 18.69 -9.65 -10.81
CA ALA A 166 18.27 -9.02 -9.56
C ALA A 166 18.88 -9.69 -8.34
N ASN A 167 18.90 -8.92 -7.25
CA ASN A 167 19.50 -9.28 -5.98
C ASN A 167 18.60 -10.27 -5.22
N VAL A 168 19.05 -11.51 -5.09
CA VAL A 168 18.46 -12.52 -4.21
C VAL A 168 19.26 -12.60 -2.90
N PRO A 169 18.61 -12.54 -1.73
CA PRO A 169 19.26 -12.77 -0.45
C PRO A 169 19.57 -14.26 -0.26
N ILE A 170 20.78 -14.56 0.18
CA ILE A 170 21.21 -15.88 0.62
C ILE A 170 21.47 -15.82 2.12
N ARG A 171 20.77 -16.67 2.86
CA ARG A 171 20.91 -16.81 4.30
C ARG A 171 21.64 -18.12 4.63
N GLY A 172 22.81 -17.98 5.24
CA GLY A 172 23.47 -19.06 5.96
C GLY A 172 22.81 -19.23 7.33
N VAL A 173 22.21 -20.38 7.58
CA VAL A 173 21.52 -20.70 8.85
C VAL A 173 22.11 -21.94 9.50
N SER A 174 22.04 -21.98 10.83
CA SER A 174 22.39 -23.17 11.60
C SER A 174 21.25 -24.19 11.58
N THR A 175 21.54 -25.44 11.95
CA THR A 175 20.51 -26.49 12.06
C THR A 175 19.45 -26.20 13.14
N ALA A 176 19.73 -25.31 14.09
CA ALA A 176 18.76 -24.88 15.10
C ALA A 176 17.62 -24.04 14.52
N VAL A 177 17.76 -23.52 13.30
CA VAL A 177 16.73 -22.69 12.64
C VAL A 177 15.37 -23.39 12.57
N TRP A 178 15.35 -24.72 12.48
CA TRP A 178 14.13 -25.51 12.36
C TRP A 178 13.28 -25.54 13.63
N GLY A 179 13.89 -25.35 14.81
CA GLY A 179 13.16 -25.18 16.07
C GLY A 179 12.99 -23.71 16.46
N LEU A 180 13.59 -22.79 15.71
CA LEU A 180 13.49 -21.35 15.91
C LEU A 180 12.37 -20.74 15.05
N ARG A 181 12.15 -21.30 13.85
CA ARG A 181 11.20 -20.82 12.85
C ARG A 181 10.20 -21.92 12.47
N ASP A 182 9.30 -22.23 13.39
CA ASP A 182 8.28 -23.28 13.22
C ASP A 182 7.36 -23.05 12.02
N GLN A 183 7.24 -21.80 11.54
CA GLN A 183 6.46 -21.46 10.36
C GLN A 183 7.08 -21.97 9.05
N VAL A 184 8.35 -22.33 9.03
CA VAL A 184 9.06 -22.75 7.82
C VAL A 184 8.80 -24.22 7.54
N GLN A 185 8.09 -24.49 6.45
CA GLN A 185 7.73 -25.85 6.04
C GLN A 185 8.35 -26.17 4.68
N ILE A 186 8.99 -27.34 4.58
CA ILE A 186 9.46 -27.86 3.29
C ILE A 186 8.25 -28.36 2.51
N VAL A 187 8.00 -27.77 1.34
CA VAL A 187 6.88 -28.13 0.46
C VAL A 187 7.30 -29.10 -0.65
N GLU A 188 8.58 -29.12 -1.01
CA GLU A 188 9.15 -29.98 -2.04
C GLU A 188 10.60 -30.33 -1.69
N GLY A 189 11.02 -31.56 -1.97
CA GLY A 189 12.40 -32.02 -1.72
C GLY A 189 12.71 -32.24 -0.25
N ARG A 190 13.90 -31.81 0.20
CA ARG A 190 14.41 -32.03 1.55
C ARG A 190 15.16 -30.82 2.11
N LYS A 191 15.49 -30.87 3.40
CA LYS A 191 16.40 -29.93 4.05
C LYS A 191 17.81 -30.06 3.47
N PHE A 192 18.58 -28.97 3.50
CA PHE A 192 19.99 -28.99 3.14
C PHE A 192 20.81 -29.79 4.17
N THR A 193 21.89 -30.40 3.70
CA THR A 193 22.83 -31.13 4.55
C THR A 193 23.98 -30.19 4.95
N PRO A 194 24.23 -29.98 6.27
CA PRO A 194 25.34 -29.15 6.72
C PRO A 194 26.68 -29.56 6.10
N GLY A 195 27.49 -28.58 5.70
CA GLY A 195 28.79 -28.79 5.06
C GLY A 195 28.74 -29.08 3.55
N MET A 196 27.56 -29.31 2.96
CA MET A 196 27.41 -29.50 1.51
C MET A 196 27.01 -28.19 0.82
N HIS A 197 27.34 -28.04 -0.47
CA HIS A 197 26.87 -26.93 -1.30
C HIS A 197 25.42 -27.14 -1.74
N GLU A 198 24.53 -27.27 -0.76
CA GLU A 198 23.10 -27.46 -0.95
C GLU A 198 22.33 -26.22 -0.50
N LEU A 199 21.30 -25.85 -1.26
CA LEU A 199 20.39 -24.76 -0.93
C LEU A 199 18.95 -25.25 -0.92
N ILE A 200 18.15 -24.65 -0.05
CA ILE A 200 16.70 -24.66 -0.15
C ILE A 200 16.22 -23.27 -0.57
N VAL A 201 15.09 -23.22 -1.28
CA VAL A 201 14.60 -22.00 -1.91
C VAL A 201 13.23 -21.63 -1.35
N GLY A 202 13.01 -20.38 -0.99
CA GLY A 202 11.68 -19.91 -0.65
C GLY A 202 10.75 -19.86 -1.87
N THR A 203 9.46 -20.15 -1.68
CA THR A 203 8.48 -20.15 -2.79
C THR A 203 8.46 -18.85 -3.60
N GLY A 204 8.62 -17.70 -2.95
CA GLY A 204 8.73 -16.39 -3.60
C GLY A 204 9.94 -16.27 -4.52
N ALA A 205 11.13 -16.65 -4.05
CA ALA A 205 12.36 -16.65 -4.84
C ALA A 205 12.23 -17.56 -6.07
N ARG A 206 11.69 -18.78 -5.91
CA ARG A 206 11.47 -19.72 -7.02
C ARG A 206 10.56 -19.15 -8.12
N HIS A 207 9.57 -18.34 -7.77
CA HIS A 207 8.70 -17.70 -8.75
C HIS A 207 9.39 -16.56 -9.51
N GLN A 208 10.31 -15.86 -8.85
CA GLN A 208 10.94 -14.66 -9.38
C GLN A 208 12.21 -14.94 -10.21
N PHE A 209 12.98 -15.96 -9.87
CA PHE A 209 14.30 -16.20 -10.46
C PHE A 209 14.36 -17.52 -11.24
N GLU A 210 15.26 -17.59 -12.22
CA GLU A 210 15.48 -18.79 -13.01
C GLU A 210 16.41 -19.79 -12.32
N GLY A 211 16.28 -21.08 -12.65
CA GLY A 211 17.19 -22.13 -12.19
C GLY A 211 16.97 -22.61 -10.75
N LEU A 212 15.96 -22.11 -10.05
CA LEU A 212 15.69 -22.43 -8.64
C LEU A 212 14.73 -23.62 -8.40
N ASP A 213 14.62 -24.54 -9.35
CA ASP A 213 13.82 -25.76 -9.18
C ASP A 213 14.63 -26.86 -8.49
N VAL A 214 13.96 -27.75 -7.75
CA VAL A 214 14.62 -28.88 -7.07
C VAL A 214 15.36 -29.75 -8.09
N GLY A 215 16.60 -30.12 -7.75
CA GLY A 215 17.51 -30.90 -8.58
C GLY A 215 18.35 -30.08 -9.56
N LYS A 216 18.07 -28.78 -9.74
CA LYS A 216 18.91 -27.91 -10.57
C LYS A 216 20.16 -27.44 -9.82
N GLU A 217 21.20 -27.16 -10.58
CA GLU A 217 22.42 -26.53 -10.08
C GLU A 217 22.47 -25.06 -10.50
N ILE A 218 22.85 -24.21 -9.56
CA ILE A 218 23.11 -22.79 -9.79
C ILE A 218 24.55 -22.45 -9.41
N ARG A 219 25.15 -21.49 -10.11
CA ARG A 219 26.51 -21.04 -9.82
C ARG A 219 26.48 -19.76 -9.00
N LEU A 220 26.98 -19.83 -7.77
CA LEU A 220 27.00 -18.72 -6.81
C LEU A 220 28.39 -18.58 -6.21
N ALA A 221 28.93 -17.36 -6.17
CA ALA A 221 30.28 -17.06 -5.72
C ALA A 221 31.38 -17.96 -6.35
N GLY A 222 31.18 -18.35 -7.62
CA GLY A 222 32.09 -19.23 -8.36
C GLY A 222 31.98 -20.72 -8.02
N GLN A 223 31.14 -21.11 -7.06
CA GLN A 223 30.86 -22.49 -6.67
C GLN A 223 29.55 -22.98 -7.28
N ARG A 224 29.39 -24.31 -7.45
CA ARG A 224 28.12 -24.92 -7.86
C ARG A 224 27.33 -25.30 -6.61
N TRP A 225 26.05 -24.92 -6.61
CA TRP A 225 25.11 -25.20 -5.53
C TRP A 225 23.93 -25.98 -6.08
N THR A 226 23.55 -27.06 -5.41
CA THR A 226 22.39 -27.86 -5.79
C THR A 226 21.17 -27.41 -5.00
N VAL A 227 20.07 -27.14 -5.69
CA VAL A 227 18.78 -26.87 -5.06
C VAL A 227 18.15 -28.19 -4.62
N VAL A 228 18.02 -28.42 -3.32
CA VAL A 228 17.56 -29.71 -2.77
C VAL A 228 16.15 -29.66 -2.19
N GLY A 229 15.59 -28.47 -2.02
CA GLY A 229 14.22 -28.33 -1.52
C GLY A 229 13.65 -26.93 -1.70
N VAL A 230 12.34 -26.83 -1.53
CA VAL A 230 11.59 -25.57 -1.55
C VAL A 230 10.85 -25.45 -0.23
N PHE A 231 10.86 -24.28 0.38
CA PHE A 231 10.16 -24.00 1.62
C PHE A 231 9.12 -22.88 1.46
N ARG A 232 8.12 -22.91 2.33
CA ARG A 232 7.09 -21.90 2.50
C ARG A 232 7.09 -21.42 3.94
N SER A 233 6.94 -20.12 4.17
CA SER A 233 6.88 -19.50 5.51
C SER A 233 5.71 -18.54 5.68
N GLY A 234 5.06 -18.11 4.59
CA GLY A 234 3.97 -17.14 4.60
C GLY A 234 4.42 -15.69 4.81
N ASP A 235 5.73 -15.41 4.83
CA ASP A 235 6.32 -14.12 5.16
C ASP A 235 7.45 -13.74 4.19
N VAL A 236 8.21 -12.69 4.52
CA VAL A 236 9.32 -12.18 3.69
C VAL A 236 10.41 -13.23 3.37
N LEU A 237 10.57 -14.24 4.23
CA LEU A 237 11.64 -15.24 4.11
C LEU A 237 11.48 -16.11 2.86
N GLU A 238 10.28 -16.18 2.28
CA GLU A 238 10.06 -16.87 1.01
C GLU A 238 10.82 -16.26 -0.17
N SER A 239 11.37 -15.05 0.00
CA SER A 239 12.22 -14.39 -1.01
C SER A 239 13.71 -14.78 -0.88
N GLU A 240 14.06 -15.67 0.04
CA GLU A 240 15.45 -16.02 0.36
C GLU A 240 15.86 -17.42 -0.13
N LEU A 241 17.17 -17.61 -0.31
CA LEU A 241 17.83 -18.91 -0.47
C LEU A 241 18.52 -19.27 0.84
N TRP A 242 18.30 -20.47 1.38
CA TRP A 242 18.92 -20.88 2.64
C TRP A 242 19.92 -22.00 2.43
N GLY A 243 21.06 -21.92 3.12
CA GLY A 243 22.09 -22.94 3.15
C GLY A 243 22.78 -22.99 4.51
N ASP A 244 23.78 -23.86 4.64
CA ASP A 244 24.58 -23.94 5.86
C ASP A 244 25.41 -22.67 6.08
N THR A 245 25.39 -22.13 7.30
CA THR A 245 26.13 -20.89 7.65
C THR A 245 27.60 -20.97 7.27
N GLN A 246 28.29 -22.08 7.54
CA GLN A 246 29.72 -22.20 7.29
C GLN A 246 30.01 -22.35 5.79
N THR A 247 29.21 -23.13 5.08
CA THR A 247 29.36 -23.30 3.63
C THR A 247 29.13 -21.96 2.90
N VAL A 248 28.08 -21.20 3.25
CA VAL A 248 27.82 -19.88 2.65
C VAL A 248 28.94 -18.90 3.01
N ALA A 249 29.39 -18.89 4.27
CA ALA A 249 30.48 -18.01 4.71
C ALA A 249 31.80 -18.28 3.97
N SER A 250 32.13 -19.54 3.74
CA SER A 250 33.31 -19.96 3.00
C SER A 250 33.22 -19.55 1.52
N ALA A 251 32.09 -19.83 0.85
CA ALA A 251 31.88 -19.49 -0.54
C ALA A 251 31.97 -17.96 -0.80
N TYR A 252 31.43 -17.16 0.12
CA TYR A 252 31.41 -15.68 0.02
C TYR A 252 32.58 -15.00 0.74
N ARG A 253 33.57 -15.76 1.25
CA ARG A 253 34.77 -15.25 1.94
C ARG A 253 34.45 -14.32 3.12
N ARG A 254 33.44 -14.69 3.92
CA ARG A 254 32.98 -13.93 5.10
C ARG A 254 33.67 -14.34 6.42
N GLY A 255 34.54 -15.35 6.37
CA GLY A 255 35.26 -15.84 7.56
C GLY A 255 34.30 -16.39 8.60
N SER A 256 34.53 -16.07 9.88
CA SER A 256 33.69 -16.48 11.01
C SER A 256 32.67 -15.42 11.45
N SER A 257 32.52 -14.34 10.67
CA SER A 257 31.58 -13.26 10.99
C SER A 257 30.15 -13.61 10.59
N VAL A 258 29.19 -13.06 11.32
CA VAL A 258 27.75 -13.21 11.07
C VAL A 258 27.06 -11.85 11.06
N GLN A 259 25.92 -11.76 10.38
CA GLN A 259 25.15 -10.53 10.27
C GLN A 259 24.20 -10.36 11.45
N SER A 260 23.63 -11.46 11.94
CA SER A 260 22.67 -11.43 13.02
C SER A 260 22.74 -12.70 13.86
N VAL A 261 22.26 -12.61 15.09
CA VAL A 261 21.94 -13.78 15.91
C VAL A 261 20.46 -13.72 16.23
N THR A 262 19.72 -14.73 15.78
CA THR A 262 18.32 -14.89 16.16
C THR A 262 18.22 -15.93 17.25
N VAL A 263 17.47 -15.64 18.31
CA VAL A 263 17.26 -16.53 19.47
C VAL A 263 15.78 -16.76 19.72
N MET A 264 15.42 -17.95 20.19
CA MET A 264 14.12 -18.21 20.80
C MET A 264 14.20 -17.88 22.29
N LEU A 265 13.27 -17.08 22.79
CA LEU A 265 13.17 -16.72 24.20
C LEU A 265 12.35 -17.77 24.96
N ASP A 266 12.60 -17.90 26.26
CA ASP A 266 11.79 -18.75 27.14
C ASP A 266 10.32 -18.32 27.14
N SER A 267 10.09 -17.01 27.22
CA SER A 267 8.78 -16.38 27.09
C SER A 267 8.93 -14.97 26.53
N PRO A 268 7.86 -14.35 26.00
CA PRO A 268 7.90 -12.94 25.59
C PRO A 268 8.34 -11.99 26.73
N ALA A 269 8.01 -12.32 27.98
CA ALA A 269 8.40 -11.53 29.15
C ALA A 269 9.91 -11.59 29.45
N ALA A 270 10.63 -12.59 28.93
CA ALA A 270 12.08 -12.70 29.11
C ALA A 270 12.86 -11.70 28.23
N PHE A 271 12.21 -11.03 27.27
CA PHE A 271 12.86 -10.14 26.33
C PHE A 271 13.60 -8.98 27.01
N ASP A 272 12.97 -8.30 27.97
CA ASP A 272 13.58 -7.13 28.62
C ASP A 272 14.81 -7.54 29.44
N ALA A 273 14.76 -8.68 30.13
CA ALA A 273 15.89 -9.23 30.86
C ALA A 273 17.04 -9.65 29.92
N PHE A 274 16.71 -10.33 28.82
CA PHE A 274 17.65 -10.71 27.77
C PHE A 274 18.34 -9.48 27.16
N LYS A 275 17.56 -8.45 26.80
CA LYS A 275 18.07 -7.18 26.27
C LYS A 275 18.97 -6.47 27.26
N ALA A 276 18.56 -6.37 28.53
CA ALA A 276 19.36 -5.73 29.58
C ALA A 276 20.70 -6.46 29.81
N ALA A 277 20.70 -7.80 29.77
CA ALA A 277 21.91 -8.60 29.92
C ALA A 277 22.91 -8.34 28.78
N LEU A 278 22.44 -8.24 27.53
CA LEU A 278 23.30 -8.00 26.37
C LEU A 278 23.80 -6.55 26.28
N VAL A 279 22.94 -5.58 26.55
CA VAL A 279 23.32 -4.16 26.52
C VAL A 279 24.26 -3.80 27.67
N GLY A 280 24.14 -4.49 28.80
CA GLY A 280 25.03 -4.33 29.96
C GLY A 280 26.38 -5.04 29.85
N ASP A 281 26.56 -5.95 28.88
CA ASP A 281 27.81 -6.70 28.73
C ASP A 281 28.88 -5.86 28.00
N PRO A 282 30.00 -5.50 28.65
CA PRO A 282 31.02 -4.64 28.05
C PRO A 282 31.78 -5.31 26.90
N ARG A 283 31.66 -6.63 26.72
CA ARG A 283 32.33 -7.38 25.66
C ARG A 283 31.70 -7.14 24.29
N ILE A 284 30.43 -6.70 24.26
CA ILE A 284 29.66 -6.56 23.03
C ILE A 284 28.98 -5.20 22.93
N LYS A 285 28.74 -4.74 21.70
CA LYS A 285 27.88 -3.59 21.41
C LYS A 285 26.85 -4.04 20.41
N VAL A 286 25.61 -4.20 20.89
CA VAL A 286 24.53 -4.82 20.11
C VAL A 286 23.24 -4.03 20.22
N ASP A 287 22.44 -4.09 19.15
CA ASP A 287 21.06 -3.65 19.13
C ASP A 287 20.15 -4.89 19.19
N VAL A 288 19.29 -4.93 20.20
CA VAL A 288 18.41 -6.07 20.50
C VAL A 288 16.96 -5.64 20.31
N SER A 289 16.25 -6.40 19.49
CA SER A 289 14.82 -6.20 19.20
C SER A 289 14.11 -7.55 19.08
N THR A 290 12.80 -7.59 19.30
CA THR A 290 12.03 -8.77 18.90
C THR A 290 12.04 -8.86 17.37
N THR A 291 11.92 -10.06 16.81
CA THR A 291 11.88 -10.21 15.35
C THR A 291 10.69 -9.44 14.75
N LYS A 292 9.54 -9.41 15.45
CA LYS A 292 8.37 -8.61 15.08
C LYS A 292 8.69 -7.11 15.02
N GLU A 293 9.35 -6.57 16.05
CA GLU A 293 9.74 -5.15 16.07
C GLU A 293 10.74 -4.83 14.94
N TYR A 294 11.72 -5.71 14.72
CA TYR A 294 12.71 -5.57 13.66
C TYR A 294 12.06 -5.50 12.27
N PHE A 295 11.21 -6.46 11.92
CA PHE A 295 10.55 -6.46 10.61
C PHE A 295 9.50 -5.35 10.47
N SER A 296 8.84 -4.94 11.56
CA SER A 296 7.97 -3.75 11.56
C SER A 296 8.75 -2.50 11.16
N LYS A 297 9.87 -2.22 11.84
CA LYS A 297 10.78 -1.10 11.51
C LYS A 297 11.28 -1.20 10.08
N GLN A 298 11.55 -2.42 9.62
CA GLN A 298 12.01 -2.66 8.26
C GLN A 298 10.97 -2.23 7.20
N SER A 299 9.68 -2.29 7.54
CA SER A 299 8.60 -1.91 6.64
C SER A 299 8.29 -0.41 6.62
N GLU A 300 8.55 0.30 7.72
CA GLU A 300 8.11 1.69 7.93
C GLU A 300 8.65 2.65 6.87
N GLY A 301 9.95 2.56 6.57
CA GLY A 301 10.61 3.47 5.62
C GLY A 301 9.97 3.43 4.23
N LEU A 302 9.89 2.23 3.64
CA LEU A 302 9.31 2.07 2.30
C LEU A 302 7.80 2.34 2.30
N THR A 303 7.07 1.88 3.31
CA THR A 303 5.63 2.14 3.47
C THR A 303 5.36 3.65 3.51
N LYS A 304 6.17 4.42 4.25
CA LYS A 304 6.05 5.87 4.33
C LYS A 304 6.32 6.53 2.98
N VAL A 305 7.37 6.10 2.27
CA VAL A 305 7.69 6.62 0.92
C VAL A 305 6.56 6.33 -0.06
N LEU A 306 6.07 5.08 -0.13
CA LEU A 306 4.97 4.67 -1.01
C LEU A 306 3.68 5.46 -0.71
N ARG A 307 3.35 5.69 0.57
CA ARG A 307 2.21 6.52 0.97
C ARG A 307 2.36 7.98 0.55
N ILE A 308 3.53 8.58 0.76
CA ILE A 308 3.80 9.97 0.37
C ILE A 308 3.71 10.11 -1.15
N VAL A 309 4.38 9.24 -1.91
CA VAL A 309 4.35 9.27 -3.37
C VAL A 309 2.93 9.05 -3.88
N GLY A 310 2.21 8.06 -3.34
CA GLY A 310 0.82 7.79 -3.69
C GLY A 310 -0.09 8.99 -3.43
N LEU A 311 0.07 9.68 -2.29
CA LEU A 311 -0.71 10.87 -1.95
C LEU A 311 -0.35 12.08 -2.83
N VAL A 312 0.94 12.30 -3.12
CA VAL A 312 1.39 13.39 -3.99
C VAL A 312 0.88 13.19 -5.41
N VAL A 313 1.12 12.01 -6.00
CA VAL A 313 0.65 11.66 -7.35
C VAL A 313 -0.87 11.71 -7.40
N GLY A 314 -1.55 11.12 -6.42
CA GLY A 314 -3.00 11.15 -6.30
C GLY A 314 -3.56 12.56 -6.22
N THR A 315 -2.90 13.47 -5.49
CA THR A 315 -3.31 14.88 -5.38
C THR A 315 -3.14 15.63 -6.71
N ILE A 316 -2.00 15.45 -7.39
CA ILE A 316 -1.76 16.06 -8.71
C ILE A 316 -2.80 15.60 -9.72
N MET A 317 -3.06 14.28 -9.77
CA MET A 317 -4.09 13.73 -10.64
C MET A 317 -5.49 14.22 -10.24
N ALA A 318 -5.78 14.33 -8.94
CA ALA A 318 -7.05 14.83 -8.43
C ALA A 318 -7.31 16.27 -8.89
N ILE A 319 -6.30 17.14 -8.86
CA ILE A 319 -6.38 18.50 -9.39
C ILE A 319 -6.75 18.46 -10.88
N GLY A 320 -6.07 17.62 -11.67
CA GLY A 320 -6.39 17.42 -13.09
C GLY A 320 -7.83 16.94 -13.32
N ALA A 321 -8.30 15.98 -12.51
CA ALA A 321 -9.66 15.48 -12.56
C ALA A 321 -10.70 16.53 -12.15
N VAL A 322 -10.40 17.41 -11.18
CA VAL A 322 -11.24 18.56 -10.82
C VAL A 322 -11.37 19.52 -12.01
N PHE A 323 -10.28 19.84 -12.71
CA PHE A 323 -10.34 20.68 -13.91
C PHE A 323 -11.13 20.04 -15.05
N GLY A 324 -10.97 18.72 -15.24
CA GLY A 324 -11.79 17.95 -16.18
C GLY A 324 -13.28 18.02 -15.84
N ALA A 325 -13.63 17.81 -14.57
CA ALA A 325 -15.00 17.92 -14.07
C ALA A 325 -15.55 19.34 -14.24
N LEU A 326 -14.77 20.38 -13.90
CA LEU A 326 -15.16 21.78 -14.08
C LEU A 326 -15.49 22.08 -15.55
N ASN A 327 -14.57 21.71 -16.47
CA ASN A 327 -14.74 21.97 -17.89
C ASN A 327 -15.98 21.27 -18.46
N THR A 328 -16.16 19.98 -18.14
CA THR A 328 -17.34 19.22 -18.53
C THR A 328 -18.62 19.85 -18.00
N MET A 329 -18.64 20.28 -16.74
CA MET A 329 -19.85 20.87 -16.15
C MET A 329 -20.17 22.27 -16.67
N PHE A 330 -19.16 23.11 -16.94
CA PHE A 330 -19.41 24.39 -17.61
C PHE A 330 -19.98 24.18 -19.01
N SER A 331 -19.43 23.24 -19.77
CA SER A 331 -19.94 22.89 -21.10
C SER A 331 -21.37 22.36 -21.02
N ALA A 332 -21.65 21.43 -20.09
CA ALA A 332 -22.98 20.86 -19.87
C ALA A 332 -24.02 21.93 -19.50
N ILE A 333 -23.65 22.92 -18.67
CA ILE A 333 -24.53 24.03 -18.30
C ILE A 333 -24.77 24.98 -19.47
N ALA A 334 -23.73 25.29 -20.25
CA ALA A 334 -23.86 26.16 -21.42
C ALA A 334 -24.82 25.56 -22.46
N ALA A 335 -24.70 24.26 -22.74
CA ALA A 335 -25.56 23.57 -23.69
C ALA A 335 -27.05 23.57 -23.31
N ARG A 336 -27.37 23.51 -22.01
CA ARG A 336 -28.76 23.52 -21.49
C ARG A 336 -29.16 24.84 -20.84
N GLY A 337 -28.50 25.94 -21.20
CA GLY A 337 -28.74 27.27 -20.63
C GLY A 337 -30.20 27.71 -20.78
N ARG A 338 -30.82 27.44 -21.94
CA ARG A 338 -32.24 27.74 -22.21
C ARG A 338 -33.19 26.97 -21.28
N GLU A 339 -32.95 25.68 -21.07
CA GLU A 339 -33.78 24.85 -20.19
C GLU A 339 -33.72 25.36 -18.74
N ILE A 340 -32.52 25.66 -18.25
CA ILE A 340 -32.32 26.23 -16.90
C ILE A 340 -33.00 27.60 -16.79
N ALA A 341 -32.91 28.43 -17.82
CA ALA A 341 -33.56 29.73 -17.87
C ALA A 341 -35.09 29.62 -17.87
N THR A 342 -35.66 28.71 -18.67
CA THR A 342 -37.10 28.44 -18.73
C THR A 342 -37.62 27.93 -17.38
N LEU A 343 -36.92 26.98 -16.74
CA LEU A 343 -37.26 26.49 -15.39
C LEU A 343 -37.31 27.64 -14.38
N ARG A 344 -36.36 28.57 -14.46
CA ARG A 344 -36.32 29.74 -13.58
C ARG A 344 -37.37 30.79 -13.93
N ALA A 345 -37.75 30.91 -15.21
CA ALA A 345 -38.82 31.80 -15.67
C ALA A 345 -40.19 31.35 -15.14
N ILE A 346 -40.44 30.04 -15.10
CA ILE A 346 -41.69 29.44 -14.54
C ILE A 346 -41.68 29.34 -13.01
N GLY A 347 -40.71 29.97 -12.33
CA GLY A 347 -40.72 30.14 -10.87
C GLY A 347 -39.84 29.18 -10.06
N PHE A 348 -39.00 28.34 -10.68
CA PHE A 348 -38.05 27.53 -9.92
C PHE A 348 -36.99 28.43 -9.25
N ARG A 349 -36.76 28.20 -7.96
CA ARG A 349 -35.66 28.82 -7.22
C ARG A 349 -34.30 28.28 -7.72
N GLY A 350 -33.23 29.02 -7.45
CA GLY A 350 -31.88 28.58 -7.85
C GLY A 350 -31.40 27.30 -7.15
N THR A 351 -31.91 26.99 -5.95
CA THR A 351 -31.45 25.84 -5.15
C THR A 351 -31.71 24.48 -5.84
N PRO A 352 -32.90 24.19 -6.38
CA PRO A 352 -33.10 22.98 -7.20
C PRO A 352 -32.12 22.82 -8.36
N VAL A 353 -31.76 23.92 -9.02
CA VAL A 353 -30.76 23.92 -10.12
C VAL A 353 -29.37 23.55 -9.58
N VAL A 354 -28.91 24.19 -8.50
CA VAL A 354 -27.61 23.87 -7.88
C VAL A 354 -27.56 22.40 -7.49
N MET A 355 -28.56 21.93 -6.74
CA MET A 355 -28.59 20.54 -6.23
C MET A 355 -28.63 19.52 -7.37
N SER A 356 -29.35 19.83 -8.46
CA SER A 356 -29.39 18.92 -9.60
C SER A 356 -28.04 18.78 -10.29
N VAL A 357 -27.33 19.90 -10.48
CA VAL A 357 -25.99 19.90 -11.08
C VAL A 357 -25.00 19.17 -10.17
N MET A 358 -25.09 19.39 -8.85
CA MET A 358 -24.26 18.69 -7.86
C MET A 358 -24.51 17.18 -7.86
N LEU A 359 -25.78 16.75 -7.88
CA LEU A 359 -26.11 15.31 -7.94
C LEU A 359 -25.56 14.67 -9.21
N GLU A 360 -25.65 15.35 -10.34
CA GLU A 360 -25.10 14.87 -11.60
C GLU A 360 -23.58 14.67 -11.52
N THR A 361 -22.83 15.64 -10.98
CA THR A 361 -21.37 15.47 -10.82
C THR A 361 -21.01 14.41 -9.81
N MET A 362 -21.74 14.33 -8.70
CA MET A 362 -21.49 13.32 -7.68
C MET A 362 -21.79 11.92 -8.19
N LEU A 363 -22.79 11.72 -9.05
CA LEU A 363 -23.07 10.44 -9.69
C LEU A 363 -21.99 10.04 -10.69
N LEU A 364 -21.52 10.96 -11.53
CA LEU A 364 -20.39 10.70 -12.45
C LEU A 364 -19.11 10.38 -11.68
N ALA A 365 -18.87 11.11 -10.59
CA ALA A 365 -17.72 10.87 -9.72
C ALA A 365 -17.83 9.54 -8.99
N LEU A 366 -19.01 9.17 -8.48
CA LEU A 366 -19.26 7.87 -7.88
C LEU A 366 -19.00 6.75 -8.90
N LEU A 367 -19.49 6.89 -10.13
CA LEU A 367 -19.26 5.92 -11.19
C LEU A 367 -17.77 5.78 -11.50
N GLY A 368 -17.05 6.89 -11.66
CA GLY A 368 -15.59 6.88 -11.86
C GLY A 368 -14.85 6.22 -10.69
N GLY A 369 -15.23 6.55 -9.46
CA GLY A 369 -14.65 5.97 -8.26
C GLY A 369 -14.89 4.47 -8.15
N LEU A 370 -16.11 3.99 -8.44
CA LEU A 370 -16.45 2.57 -8.44
C LEU A 370 -15.74 1.82 -9.56
N VAL A 371 -15.64 2.39 -10.76
CA VAL A 371 -14.90 1.80 -11.89
C VAL A 371 -13.41 1.69 -11.54
N GLY A 372 -12.79 2.77 -11.05
CA GLY A 372 -11.38 2.75 -10.66
C GLY A 372 -11.11 1.75 -9.52
N ALA A 373 -11.95 1.75 -8.49
CA ALA A 373 -11.86 0.81 -7.37
C ALA A 373 -12.05 -0.65 -7.83
N GLY A 374 -13.03 -0.90 -8.69
CA GLY A 374 -13.30 -2.23 -9.25
C GLY A 374 -12.14 -2.73 -10.10
N VAL A 375 -11.62 -1.91 -11.01
CA VAL A 375 -10.44 -2.26 -11.83
C VAL A 375 -9.26 -2.62 -10.94
N VAL A 376 -8.98 -1.84 -9.89
CA VAL A 376 -7.86 -2.15 -8.99
C VAL A 376 -8.09 -3.44 -8.22
N TRP A 377 -9.30 -3.64 -7.70
CA TRP A 377 -9.62 -4.86 -6.97
C TRP A 377 -9.46 -6.10 -7.85
N PHE A 378 -9.97 -6.09 -9.08
CA PHE A 378 -9.83 -7.23 -9.99
C PHE A 378 -8.41 -7.44 -10.51
N ALA A 379 -7.67 -6.36 -10.83
CA ALA A 379 -6.36 -6.48 -11.46
C ALA A 379 -5.21 -6.67 -10.46
N PHE A 380 -5.31 -6.07 -9.26
CA PHE A 380 -4.20 -6.01 -8.31
C PHE A 380 -4.44 -6.79 -7.02
N ASN A 381 -5.67 -7.18 -6.64
CA ASN A 381 -5.85 -7.92 -5.40
C ASN A 381 -5.19 -9.30 -5.47
N GLY A 382 -4.22 -9.56 -4.59
CA GLY A 382 -3.43 -10.81 -4.62
C GLY A 382 -2.38 -10.84 -5.73
N TYR A 383 -2.19 -9.74 -6.47
CA TYR A 383 -1.11 -9.64 -7.45
C TYR A 383 0.25 -9.67 -6.74
N THR A 384 1.08 -10.64 -7.12
CA THR A 384 2.42 -10.78 -6.58
C THR A 384 3.38 -9.86 -7.30
N ALA A 385 4.06 -9.01 -6.55
CA ALA A 385 5.11 -8.14 -7.05
C ALA A 385 6.40 -8.33 -6.23
N SER A 386 7.48 -7.72 -6.72
CA SER A 386 8.75 -7.69 -6.02
C SER A 386 9.31 -6.28 -5.99
N THR A 387 9.95 -5.91 -4.90
CA THR A 387 10.63 -4.62 -4.75
C THR A 387 11.89 -4.76 -3.92
N LEU A 388 12.77 -3.77 -3.96
CA LEU A 388 13.98 -3.77 -3.16
C LEU A 388 13.62 -3.45 -1.69
N GLY A 389 13.83 -4.41 -0.79
CA GLY A 389 13.77 -4.17 0.66
C GLY A 389 15.03 -3.46 1.17
N ALA A 390 15.09 -3.08 2.45
CA ALA A 390 16.30 -2.38 2.94
C ALA A 390 17.53 -3.28 3.12
N ASN A 391 17.38 -4.60 2.99
CA ASN A 391 18.50 -5.50 2.76
C ASN A 391 18.97 -5.49 1.29
N PHE A 392 18.71 -4.44 0.50
CA PHE A 392 19.10 -4.33 -0.93
C PHE A 392 18.76 -5.57 -1.78
N SER A 393 17.75 -6.31 -1.35
CA SER A 393 17.36 -7.62 -1.87
C SER A 393 15.89 -7.58 -2.25
N GLN A 394 15.52 -8.40 -3.23
CA GLN A 394 14.14 -8.50 -3.67
C GLN A 394 13.27 -9.11 -2.57
N VAL A 395 12.20 -8.40 -2.25
CA VAL A 395 11.13 -8.84 -1.36
C VAL A 395 9.90 -9.08 -2.22
N VAL A 396 9.43 -10.33 -2.23
CA VAL A 396 8.18 -10.74 -2.87
C VAL A 396 7.04 -10.46 -1.90
N PHE A 397 6.04 -9.72 -2.35
CA PHE A 397 4.86 -9.40 -1.57
C PHE A 397 3.62 -9.38 -2.48
N GLN A 398 2.44 -9.52 -1.87
CA GLN A 398 1.18 -9.46 -2.58
C GLN A 398 0.49 -8.13 -2.32
N PHE A 399 -0.05 -7.53 -3.36
CA PHE A 399 -0.90 -6.35 -3.24
C PHE A 399 -2.15 -6.70 -2.44
N ARG A 400 -2.43 -5.92 -1.39
CA ARG A 400 -3.58 -6.13 -0.50
C ARG A 400 -4.59 -5.01 -0.66
N VAL A 401 -5.63 -5.26 -1.47
CA VAL A 401 -6.69 -4.28 -1.70
C VAL A 401 -7.74 -4.42 -0.60
N SER A 402 -7.57 -3.68 0.50
CA SER A 402 -8.51 -3.72 1.64
C SER A 402 -9.80 -2.93 1.36
N PRO A 403 -10.93 -3.30 1.99
CA PRO A 403 -12.18 -2.54 1.90
C PRO A 403 -12.02 -1.07 2.34
N GLU A 404 -11.12 -0.80 3.29
CA GLU A 404 -10.82 0.55 3.76
C GLU A 404 -10.15 1.41 2.68
N LEU A 405 -9.23 0.82 1.90
CA LEU A 405 -8.59 1.51 0.78
C LEU A 405 -9.59 1.80 -0.35
N LEU A 406 -10.48 0.85 -0.67
CA LEU A 406 -11.55 1.05 -1.65
C LEU A 406 -12.49 2.18 -1.21
N TRP A 407 -12.88 2.18 0.07
CA TRP A 407 -13.68 3.24 0.65
C TRP A 407 -12.98 4.60 0.57
N MET A 408 -11.69 4.66 0.89
CA MET A 408 -10.90 5.88 0.74
C MET A 408 -10.86 6.35 -0.71
N GLY A 409 -10.68 5.45 -1.68
CA GLY A 409 -10.76 5.77 -3.10
C GLY A 409 -12.10 6.42 -3.49
N VAL A 410 -13.22 5.83 -3.06
CA VAL A 410 -14.57 6.40 -3.30
C VAL A 410 -14.73 7.76 -2.62
N LYS A 411 -14.20 7.95 -1.40
CA LYS A 411 -14.18 9.26 -0.73
C LYS A 411 -13.47 10.32 -1.56
N TRP A 412 -12.30 9.99 -2.13
CA TRP A 412 -11.55 10.90 -3.00
C TRP A 412 -12.34 11.25 -4.26
N ALA A 413 -12.95 10.27 -4.91
CA ALA A 413 -13.79 10.49 -6.08
C ALA A 413 -14.94 11.47 -5.78
N LEU A 414 -15.69 11.24 -4.71
CA LEU A 414 -16.81 12.09 -4.32
C LEU A 414 -16.37 13.51 -3.94
N ALA A 415 -15.20 13.67 -3.31
CA ALA A 415 -14.63 14.99 -3.02
C ALA A 415 -14.28 15.74 -4.31
N ILE A 416 -13.65 15.07 -5.28
CA ILE A 416 -13.36 15.64 -6.61
C ILE A 416 -14.66 16.05 -7.32
N GLY A 417 -15.68 15.19 -7.30
CA GLY A 417 -16.99 15.46 -7.89
C GLY A 417 -17.72 16.64 -7.25
N PHE A 418 -17.61 16.79 -5.92
CA PHE A 418 -18.17 17.92 -5.19
C PHE A 418 -17.47 19.23 -5.59
N ILE A 419 -16.14 19.27 -5.55
CA ILE A 419 -15.36 20.47 -5.90
C ILE A 419 -15.59 20.86 -7.36
N GLY A 420 -15.54 19.87 -8.27
CA GLY A 420 -15.74 20.07 -9.70
C GLY A 420 -17.16 20.51 -10.07
N GLY A 421 -18.17 20.13 -9.27
CA GLY A 421 -19.57 20.51 -9.49
C GLY A 421 -19.99 21.83 -8.86
N LEU A 422 -19.39 22.20 -7.72
CA LEU A 422 -19.90 23.30 -6.88
C LEU A 422 -19.87 24.65 -7.60
N PHE A 423 -18.73 25.01 -8.19
CA PHE A 423 -18.59 26.31 -8.84
C PHE A 423 -19.53 26.43 -10.06
N PRO A 424 -19.56 25.47 -11.01
CA PRO A 424 -20.50 25.51 -12.13
C PRO A 424 -21.96 25.53 -11.67
N ALA A 425 -22.33 24.73 -10.66
CA ALA A 425 -23.69 24.66 -10.13
C ALA A 425 -24.17 26.02 -9.59
N VAL A 426 -23.33 26.72 -8.81
CA VAL A 426 -23.70 28.04 -8.27
C VAL A 426 -23.75 29.09 -9.38
N ARG A 427 -22.89 29.00 -10.40
CA ARG A 427 -22.92 29.89 -11.56
C ARG A 427 -24.22 29.73 -12.36
N ALA A 428 -24.65 28.50 -12.64
CA ALA A 428 -25.90 28.20 -13.34
C ALA A 428 -27.12 28.82 -12.63
N ALA A 429 -27.20 28.66 -11.31
CA ALA A 429 -28.32 29.16 -10.52
C ALA A 429 -28.39 30.69 -10.42
N ARG A 430 -27.33 31.40 -10.83
CA ARG A 430 -27.23 32.87 -10.75
C ARG A 430 -27.26 33.58 -12.11
N LEU A 431 -27.23 32.85 -13.21
CA LEU A 431 -27.29 33.43 -14.56
C LEU A 431 -28.63 34.19 -14.76
N PRO A 432 -28.66 35.48 -15.12
CA PRO A 432 -29.93 36.18 -15.33
C PRO A 432 -30.76 35.53 -16.45
N VAL A 433 -32.05 35.30 -16.21
CA VAL A 433 -32.95 34.67 -17.18
C VAL A 433 -33.01 35.48 -18.49
N THR A 434 -33.02 36.81 -18.38
CA THR A 434 -33.02 37.72 -19.53
C THR A 434 -31.75 37.65 -20.37
N THR A 435 -30.58 37.41 -19.76
CA THR A 435 -29.32 37.23 -20.49
C THR A 435 -29.30 35.86 -21.17
N ALA A 436 -29.70 34.81 -20.47
CA ALA A 436 -29.72 33.45 -20.99
C ALA A 436 -30.69 33.25 -22.19
N LEU A 437 -31.77 34.03 -22.23
CA LEU A 437 -32.73 34.03 -23.35
C LEU A 437 -32.35 35.00 -24.49
N ARG A 438 -31.37 35.90 -24.28
CA ARG A 438 -30.95 36.95 -25.23
C ARG A 438 -29.59 36.70 -25.89
N GLU A 439 -28.71 35.90 -25.27
CA GLU A 439 -27.36 35.56 -25.81
C GLU A 439 -27.38 34.50 -26.92
N LEU A 440 -28.55 34.18 -27.46
CA LEU A 440 -28.78 33.37 -28.65
C LEU A 440 -29.94 33.97 -29.45
#